data_AF-A0E9H5-F1
#
_entry.id   AF-A0E9H5-F1
#
_cell.length_a   1.000
_cell.length_b   1.000
_cell.length_c   1.000
_cell.angle_alpha   90.00
_cell.angle_beta   90.00
_cell.angle_gamma   90.00
#
_symmetry.space_group_name_H-M   'P 1'
#
loop_
_entity.id
_entity.type
_entity.pdbx_description
1 polymer ?
#
loop_
_entity_poly.entity_id
_entity_poly.type
_entity_poly.pdbx_seq_one_letter_code
_entity_poly.pdbx_strand_id
1 'polypeptide(L)'
;MLPCLEKVYQMVLQTQLQFLDTDPILQIKLQDPYRLILKKEYVHIYKEDEPFIYFSICFPNVIQWHVIKNLLIGFSIKGFEFTSHQGDLLKKLKQILAGRLFFSKVQDFFIPLQTLGKGSSSKVLLVKEIDSGEFFAAKCVQKEEMQFQEIEINNQLQHSAFIKVKEVYQGETSYYIVMDLLSGKNLQSFLGHHKPLPLEQTKSIMHALLEGVEYMHSKNIMHRDIKPENIILEIKGGQVRLKIVDFGLATYSTLKRFRYPKCGTPGFVAPEVVNLQNSNQTYDKVCDIFSCGVIFYKLLTGRDVFPGSGFTYVLELNKKCNIDFSHLTLQLLPANLTESCSKNLRPTAIECLNHEFFKNIQKYNVYQKKQGFLQSKQHTVEFNQDQEIQDYQGSFVTTEKIQNQSQPKQKQKTMQKFNTSQFDNII
;
A
#
# COMPACT_ATOMS: atom_id res chain seq x y z
N MET A 1 -24.79 -28.38 -46.76
CA MET A 1 -24.81 -28.65 -45.31
C MET A 1 -23.39 -28.45 -44.80
N LEU A 2 -23.02 -27.52 -43.93
CA LEU A 2 -23.77 -26.75 -42.94
C LEU A 2 -23.07 -25.39 -42.68
N PRO A 3 -23.51 -24.30 -43.32
CA PRO A 3 -23.12 -22.94 -42.90
C PRO A 3 -23.85 -22.46 -41.63
N CYS A 4 -24.79 -23.26 -41.10
CA CYS A 4 -25.47 -22.98 -39.83
C CYS A 4 -24.68 -23.47 -38.60
N LEU A 5 -23.81 -24.49 -38.71
CA LEU A 5 -23.13 -25.03 -37.52
C LEU A 5 -22.03 -24.10 -37.00
N GLU A 6 -21.26 -23.46 -37.89
CA GLU A 6 -20.19 -22.52 -37.51
C GLU A 6 -20.76 -21.24 -36.86
N LYS A 7 -21.86 -20.71 -37.42
CA LYS A 7 -22.55 -19.55 -36.84
C LYS A 7 -23.21 -19.88 -35.51
N VAL A 8 -23.79 -21.07 -35.36
CA VAL A 8 -24.34 -21.53 -34.09
C VAL A 8 -23.21 -21.79 -33.08
N TYR A 9 -22.06 -22.33 -33.48
CA TYR A 9 -20.91 -22.54 -32.60
C TYR A 9 -20.28 -21.21 -32.14
N GLN A 10 -20.14 -20.22 -33.04
CA GLN A 10 -19.65 -18.88 -32.69
C GLN A 10 -20.67 -18.10 -31.85
N MET A 11 -21.98 -18.27 -32.09
CA MET A 11 -23.01 -17.72 -31.22
C MET A 11 -23.00 -18.39 -29.84
N VAL A 12 -22.83 -19.71 -29.77
CA VAL A 12 -22.72 -20.48 -28.51
C VAL A 12 -21.44 -20.12 -27.76
N LEU A 13 -20.31 -19.87 -28.43
CA LEU A 13 -19.08 -19.38 -27.80
C LEU A 13 -19.25 -17.93 -27.29
N GLN A 14 -19.94 -17.08 -28.07
CA GLN A 14 -20.30 -15.72 -27.65
C GLN A 14 -21.30 -15.71 -26.48
N THR A 15 -22.23 -16.67 -26.40
CA THR A 15 -23.18 -16.79 -25.28
C THR A 15 -22.63 -17.56 -24.08
N GLN A 16 -21.65 -18.46 -24.23
CA GLN A 16 -21.08 -19.22 -23.10
C GLN A 16 -19.93 -18.50 -22.39
N LEU A 17 -19.16 -17.64 -23.07
CA LEU A 17 -18.10 -16.85 -22.43
C LEU A 17 -18.57 -15.49 -21.87
N GLN A 18 -19.80 -15.05 -22.19
CA GLN A 18 -20.40 -13.83 -21.63
C GLN A 18 -21.13 -14.03 -20.28
N PHE A 19 -21.27 -15.26 -19.78
CA PHE A 19 -22.20 -15.60 -18.68
C PHE A 19 -21.61 -16.32 -17.47
N LEU A 20 -20.28 -16.46 -17.38
CA LEU A 20 -19.63 -16.99 -16.18
C LEU A 20 -18.98 -15.88 -15.33
N ASP A 21 -19.72 -14.79 -15.10
CA ASP A 21 -19.57 -14.05 -13.83
C ASP A 21 -20.85 -13.27 -13.47
N THR A 22 -21.39 -13.75 -12.34
CA THR A 22 -22.34 -13.30 -11.31
C THR A 22 -23.12 -11.98 -11.44
N ASP A 23 -24.30 -12.00 -10.81
CA ASP A 23 -25.37 -11.00 -10.80
C ASP A 23 -24.95 -9.51 -10.89
N PRO A 24 -25.81 -8.66 -11.49
CA PRO A 24 -25.56 -7.22 -11.55
C PRO A 24 -25.39 -6.65 -10.12
N ILE A 25 -24.24 -6.04 -9.87
CA ILE A 25 -23.91 -5.39 -8.59
C ILE A 25 -24.64 -4.05 -8.47
N LEU A 26 -24.76 -3.33 -9.58
CA LEU A 26 -25.38 -2.02 -9.65
C LEU A 26 -25.96 -1.80 -11.05
N GLN A 27 -27.13 -1.18 -11.12
CA GLN A 27 -27.73 -0.72 -12.37
C GLN A 27 -28.03 0.77 -12.27
N ILE A 28 -27.76 1.52 -13.32
CA ILE A 28 -27.97 2.97 -13.37
C ILE A 28 -28.69 3.32 -14.67
N LYS A 29 -29.81 4.04 -14.56
CA LYS A 29 -30.44 4.69 -15.70
C LYS A 29 -29.62 5.92 -16.06
N LEU A 30 -29.00 5.89 -17.23
CA LEU A 30 -28.30 7.05 -17.78
C LEU A 30 -29.31 7.89 -18.59
N GLN A 31 -28.89 9.04 -19.09
CA GLN A 31 -29.70 9.82 -20.01
C GLN A 31 -30.10 8.95 -21.20
N ASP A 32 -31.38 9.01 -21.57
CA ASP A 32 -31.93 8.16 -22.62
C ASP A 32 -31.11 8.32 -23.92
N PRO A 33 -30.84 7.24 -24.64
CA PRO A 33 -31.38 5.88 -24.46
C PRO A 33 -30.47 4.92 -23.66
N TYR A 34 -29.57 5.41 -22.80
CA TYR A 34 -28.53 4.57 -22.21
C TYR A 34 -28.86 4.01 -20.83
N ARG A 35 -28.33 2.81 -20.52
CA ARG A 35 -28.31 2.24 -19.17
C ARG A 35 -27.00 1.53 -18.88
N LEU A 36 -26.55 1.59 -17.63
CA LEU A 36 -25.32 0.95 -17.17
C LEU A 36 -25.64 -0.23 -16.24
N ILE A 37 -24.92 -1.33 -16.45
CA ILE A 37 -24.91 -2.50 -15.58
C ILE A 37 -23.47 -2.78 -15.16
N LEU A 38 -23.24 -2.71 -13.86
CA LEU A 38 -21.98 -3.06 -13.22
C LEU A 38 -22.02 -4.53 -12.81
N LYS A 39 -20.98 -5.27 -13.20
CA LYS A 39 -20.67 -6.61 -12.73
C LYS A 39 -19.35 -6.58 -11.95
N LYS A 40 -18.94 -7.73 -11.42
CA LYS A 40 -17.75 -7.85 -10.56
C LYS A 40 -16.45 -7.34 -11.20
N GLU A 41 -16.21 -7.73 -12.45
CA GLU A 41 -14.98 -7.43 -13.20
C GLU A 41 -15.24 -6.56 -14.45
N TYR A 42 -16.50 -6.24 -14.74
CA TYR A 42 -16.88 -5.56 -15.98
C TYR A 42 -17.97 -4.51 -15.76
N VAL A 43 -17.95 -3.48 -16.58
CA VAL A 43 -19.04 -2.52 -16.74
C VAL A 43 -19.59 -2.66 -18.15
N HIS A 44 -20.91 -2.79 -18.26
CA HIS A 44 -21.64 -2.82 -19.51
C HIS A 44 -22.54 -1.59 -19.61
N ILE A 45 -22.51 -0.92 -20.75
CA ILE A 45 -23.42 0.16 -21.10
C ILE A 45 -24.21 -0.31 -22.32
N TYR A 46 -25.53 -0.25 -22.20
CA TYR A 46 -26.47 -0.60 -23.25
C TYR A 46 -27.07 0.68 -23.82
N LYS A 47 -27.37 0.66 -25.11
CA LYS A 47 -28.20 1.64 -25.80
C LYS A 47 -29.51 0.93 -26.09
N GLU A 48 -30.58 1.34 -25.41
CA GLU A 48 -31.82 0.56 -25.35
C GLU A 48 -31.53 -0.84 -24.78
N ASP A 49 -31.72 -1.90 -25.59
CA ASP A 49 -31.42 -3.28 -25.20
C ASP A 49 -30.19 -3.87 -25.89
N GLU A 50 -29.52 -3.09 -26.74
CA GLU A 50 -28.33 -3.52 -27.45
C GLU A 50 -27.04 -3.15 -26.68
N PRO A 51 -26.08 -4.08 -26.54
CA PRO A 51 -24.77 -3.77 -25.97
C PRO A 51 -24.09 -2.65 -26.76
N PHE A 52 -23.74 -1.55 -26.08
CA PHE A 52 -23.12 -0.38 -26.71
C PHE A 52 -21.63 -0.31 -26.40
N ILE A 53 -21.28 -0.30 -25.11
CA ILE A 53 -19.89 -0.28 -24.64
C ILE A 53 -19.74 -1.29 -23.51
N TYR A 54 -18.61 -1.99 -23.48
CA TYR A 54 -18.18 -2.72 -22.31
C TYR A 54 -16.69 -2.47 -22.05
N PHE A 55 -16.29 -2.58 -20.78
CA PHE A 55 -14.89 -2.51 -20.37
C PHE A 55 -14.65 -3.29 -19.08
N SER A 56 -13.43 -3.83 -18.94
CA SER A 56 -12.96 -4.48 -17.73
C SER A 56 -12.58 -3.46 -16.66
N ILE A 57 -12.80 -3.81 -15.39
CA ILE A 57 -12.44 -3.00 -14.23
C ILE A 57 -10.97 -3.27 -13.90
N CYS A 58 -10.08 -2.72 -14.73
CA CYS A 58 -8.64 -2.85 -14.58
C CYS A 58 -7.92 -1.63 -15.16
N PHE A 59 -6.67 -1.42 -14.74
CA PHE A 59 -5.75 -0.54 -15.42
C PHE A 59 -5.47 -1.06 -16.85
N PRO A 60 -5.23 -0.19 -17.85
CA PRO A 60 -5.13 1.26 -17.76
C PRO A 60 -6.43 2.00 -18.14
N ASN A 61 -7.62 1.41 -17.96
CA ASN A 61 -8.87 2.10 -18.29
C ASN A 61 -9.01 3.40 -17.48
N VAL A 62 -9.50 4.47 -18.13
CA VAL A 62 -9.67 5.79 -17.53
C VAL A 62 -11.14 6.22 -17.60
N ILE A 63 -11.69 6.64 -16.46
CA ILE A 63 -13.00 7.29 -16.37
C ILE A 63 -12.81 8.76 -16.02
N GLN A 64 -13.40 9.64 -16.82
CA GLN A 64 -13.50 11.06 -16.48
C GLN A 64 -14.85 11.32 -15.82
N TRP A 65 -14.86 11.64 -14.54
CA TRP A 65 -16.09 12.01 -13.85
C TRP A 65 -16.53 13.44 -14.18
N HIS A 66 -17.84 13.67 -14.27
CA HIS A 66 -18.42 14.99 -14.53
C HIS A 66 -19.07 15.53 -13.26
N VAL A 67 -18.57 16.68 -12.79
CA VAL A 67 -19.01 17.31 -11.55
C VAL A 67 -19.50 18.73 -11.84
N ILE A 68 -20.67 19.10 -11.33
CA ILE A 68 -21.21 20.47 -11.38
C ILE A 68 -21.61 20.88 -9.96
N LYS A 69 -21.05 22.00 -9.46
CA LYS A 69 -21.31 22.51 -8.10
C LYS A 69 -21.15 21.39 -7.04
N ASN A 70 -20.07 20.61 -7.15
CA ASN A 70 -19.75 19.45 -6.30
C ASN A 70 -20.72 18.26 -6.39
N LEU A 71 -21.66 18.25 -7.35
CA LEU A 71 -22.54 17.12 -7.60
C LEU A 71 -22.05 16.30 -8.79
N LEU A 72 -21.95 14.99 -8.60
CA LEU A 72 -21.59 14.04 -9.65
C LEU A 72 -22.79 13.83 -10.57
N ILE A 73 -22.67 14.25 -11.83
CA ILE A 73 -23.77 14.24 -12.81
C ILE A 73 -23.58 13.22 -13.93
N GLY A 74 -22.39 12.63 -14.04
CA GLY A 74 -22.06 11.75 -15.15
C GLY A 74 -20.59 11.36 -15.20
N PHE A 75 -20.20 10.74 -16.31
CA PHE A 75 -18.83 10.37 -16.59
C PHE A 75 -18.61 10.20 -18.10
N SER A 76 -17.35 10.22 -18.52
CA SER A 76 -16.91 9.87 -19.86
C SER A 76 -15.93 8.71 -19.85
N ILE A 77 -16.05 7.83 -20.83
CA ILE A 77 -15.14 6.71 -21.05
C ILE A 77 -15.09 6.38 -22.55
N LYS A 78 -13.90 6.05 -23.05
CA LYS A 78 -13.65 5.73 -24.48
C LYS A 78 -14.19 6.81 -25.45
N GLY A 79 -14.17 8.08 -25.05
CA GLY A 79 -14.64 9.21 -25.87
C GLY A 79 -16.16 9.45 -25.87
N PHE A 80 -16.94 8.64 -25.13
CA PHE A 80 -18.38 8.83 -24.97
C PHE A 80 -18.71 9.44 -23.62
N GLU A 81 -19.71 10.31 -23.59
CA GLU A 81 -20.18 10.98 -22.38
C GLU A 81 -21.54 10.43 -21.95
N PHE A 82 -21.71 10.21 -20.65
CA PHE A 82 -22.94 9.71 -20.06
C PHE A 82 -23.31 10.58 -18.87
N THR A 83 -24.57 11.00 -18.81
CA THR A 83 -25.12 11.73 -17.64
C THR A 83 -26.21 10.91 -16.97
N SER A 84 -26.50 11.19 -15.70
CA SER A 84 -27.62 10.59 -14.98
C SER A 84 -28.12 11.54 -13.90
N HIS A 85 -29.43 11.51 -13.65
CA HIS A 85 -30.05 12.16 -12.50
C HIS A 85 -29.88 11.35 -11.21
N GLN A 86 -29.38 10.12 -11.28
CA GLN A 86 -29.18 9.22 -10.13
C GLN A 86 -27.80 9.42 -9.49
N GLY A 87 -27.55 10.63 -8.97
CA GLY A 87 -26.26 11.04 -8.40
C GLY A 87 -25.72 10.10 -7.31
N ASP A 88 -26.57 9.59 -6.44
CA ASP A 88 -26.16 8.64 -5.37
C ASP A 88 -25.65 7.31 -5.94
N LEU A 89 -26.28 6.81 -7.02
CA LEU A 89 -25.82 5.60 -7.69
C LEU A 89 -24.52 5.84 -8.44
N LEU A 90 -24.32 7.04 -9.03
CA LEU A 90 -23.04 7.42 -9.61
C LEU A 90 -21.93 7.50 -8.54
N LYS A 91 -22.22 8.04 -7.35
CA LYS A 91 -21.27 8.05 -6.23
C LYS A 91 -20.91 6.62 -5.81
N LYS A 92 -21.90 5.73 -5.70
CA LYS A 92 -21.69 4.31 -5.41
C LYS A 92 -20.88 3.60 -6.50
N LEU A 93 -21.14 3.88 -7.78
CA LEU A 93 -20.34 3.37 -8.89
C LEU A 93 -18.88 3.83 -8.77
N LYS A 94 -18.65 5.12 -8.54
CA LYS A 94 -17.30 5.66 -8.33
C LYS A 94 -16.58 4.94 -7.20
N GLN A 95 -17.24 4.73 -6.06
CA GLN A 95 -16.67 4.01 -4.91
C GLN A 95 -16.29 2.56 -5.24
N ILE A 96 -17.10 1.83 -6.03
CA ILE A 96 -16.79 0.44 -6.41
C ILE A 96 -15.62 0.36 -7.41
N LEU A 97 -15.50 1.35 -8.28
CA LEU A 97 -14.42 1.43 -9.28
C LEU A 97 -13.11 2.01 -8.71
N ALA A 98 -13.19 2.70 -7.58
CA ALA A 98 -12.07 3.36 -6.92
C ALA A 98 -10.90 2.39 -6.67
N GLY A 99 -9.70 2.83 -7.01
CA GLY A 99 -8.47 2.05 -6.85
C GLY A 99 -8.25 0.95 -7.89
N ARG A 100 -9.25 0.57 -8.70
CA ARG A 100 -9.15 -0.54 -9.66
C ARG A 100 -8.94 -0.11 -11.12
N LEU A 101 -9.15 1.18 -11.41
CA LEU A 101 -8.90 1.81 -12.70
C LEU A 101 -8.55 3.29 -12.47
N PHE A 102 -8.18 4.01 -13.53
CA PHE A 102 -7.83 5.42 -13.41
C PHE A 102 -9.05 6.34 -13.45
N PHE A 103 -9.03 7.36 -12.62
CA PHE A 103 -9.86 8.55 -12.80
C PHE A 103 -9.05 9.67 -13.44
N SER A 104 -9.72 10.66 -14.02
CA SER A 104 -9.07 11.91 -14.45
C SER A 104 -9.50 13.07 -13.57
N LYS A 105 -8.84 14.23 -13.74
CA LYS A 105 -9.16 15.49 -13.05
C LYS A 105 -9.16 15.36 -11.52
N VAL A 106 -8.01 15.00 -10.95
CA VAL A 106 -7.84 14.87 -9.48
C VAL A 106 -8.26 16.13 -8.72
N GLN A 107 -8.08 17.32 -9.33
CA GLN A 107 -8.45 18.61 -8.77
C GLN A 107 -9.97 18.80 -8.56
N ASP A 108 -10.81 18.03 -9.25
CA ASP A 108 -12.27 18.07 -9.07
C ASP A 108 -12.68 17.41 -7.74
N PHE A 109 -11.79 16.63 -7.12
CA PHE A 109 -12.07 15.84 -5.92
C PHE A 109 -11.13 16.12 -4.75
N PHE A 110 -9.90 16.57 -5.02
CA PHE A 110 -8.86 16.77 -4.01
C PHE A 110 -8.15 18.11 -4.18
N ILE A 111 -7.86 18.75 -3.05
CA ILE A 111 -7.08 19.99 -2.96
C ILE A 111 -5.69 19.64 -2.41
N PRO A 112 -4.59 19.91 -3.13
CA PRO A 112 -3.24 19.71 -2.61
C PRO A 112 -2.89 20.82 -1.60
N LEU A 113 -2.25 20.44 -0.49
CA LEU A 113 -1.95 21.36 0.60
C LEU A 113 -0.46 21.55 0.82
N GLN A 114 0.29 20.46 1.03
CA GLN A 114 1.73 20.53 1.29
C GLN A 114 2.46 19.28 0.80
N THR A 115 3.77 19.36 0.69
CA THR A 115 4.63 18.19 0.41
C THR A 115 4.98 17.50 1.72
N LEU A 116 4.68 16.20 1.83
CA LEU A 116 5.06 15.36 2.97
C LEU A 116 6.43 14.68 2.76
N GLY A 117 6.76 14.36 1.51
CA GLY A 117 8.05 13.75 1.16
C GLY A 117 8.39 13.89 -0.31
N LYS A 118 9.69 13.83 -0.62
CA LYS A 118 10.23 13.78 -1.98
C LYS A 118 11.18 12.59 -2.07
N GLY A 119 10.92 11.67 -3.00
CA GLY A 119 11.84 10.63 -3.42
C GLY A 119 12.53 11.00 -4.75
N SER A 120 13.33 10.08 -5.29
CA SER A 120 14.02 10.28 -6.57
C SER A 120 13.08 10.38 -7.78
N SER A 121 11.99 9.60 -7.78
CA SER A 121 11.02 9.49 -8.89
C SER A 121 9.57 9.72 -8.47
N SER A 122 9.34 10.08 -7.20
CA SER A 122 7.99 10.33 -6.70
C SER A 122 7.96 11.42 -5.64
N LYS A 123 6.79 12.01 -5.47
CA LYS A 123 6.51 13.03 -4.47
C LYS A 123 5.25 12.67 -3.72
N VAL A 124 5.23 12.86 -2.41
CA VAL A 124 4.03 12.62 -1.60
C VAL A 124 3.48 13.96 -1.13
N LEU A 125 2.21 14.20 -1.43
CA LEU A 125 1.47 15.41 -1.06
C LEU A 125 0.42 15.09 0.00
N LEU A 126 0.23 15.99 0.97
CA LEU A 126 -0.98 16.05 1.77
C LEU A 126 -2.08 16.64 0.90
N VAL A 127 -3.20 15.94 0.80
CA VAL A 127 -4.37 16.39 0.04
C VAL A 127 -5.61 16.37 0.91
N LYS A 128 -6.58 17.24 0.63
CA LYS A 128 -7.88 17.27 1.28
C LYS A 128 -8.97 16.93 0.28
N GLU A 129 -9.80 15.93 0.61
CA GLU A 129 -10.98 15.58 -0.20
C GLU A 129 -12.04 16.68 -0.07
N ILE A 130 -12.63 17.08 -1.20
CA ILE A 130 -13.55 18.21 -1.26
C ILE A 130 -14.90 17.86 -0.60
N ASP A 131 -15.43 16.66 -0.86
CA ASP A 131 -16.77 16.25 -0.38
C ASP A 131 -16.79 16.03 1.14
N SER A 132 -15.83 15.26 1.66
CA SER A 132 -15.76 14.89 3.08
C SER A 132 -14.98 15.89 3.94
N GLY A 133 -14.05 16.64 3.34
CA GLY A 133 -13.07 17.44 4.06
C GLY A 133 -11.97 16.63 4.73
N GLU A 134 -11.92 15.30 4.55
CA GLU A 134 -10.90 14.43 5.12
C GLU A 134 -9.54 14.59 4.43
N PHE A 135 -8.48 14.26 5.16
CA PHE A 135 -7.11 14.37 4.67
C PHE A 135 -6.56 13.01 4.22
N PHE A 136 -5.85 13.01 3.11
CA PHE A 136 -5.22 11.84 2.50
C PHE A 136 -3.77 12.17 2.09
N ALA A 137 -3.00 11.13 1.78
CA ALA A 137 -1.72 11.29 1.08
C ALA A 137 -1.91 10.99 -0.41
N ALA A 138 -1.27 11.76 -1.29
CA ALA A 138 -1.23 11.50 -2.73
C ALA A 138 0.22 11.30 -3.17
N LYS A 139 0.57 10.07 -3.59
CA LYS A 139 1.86 9.76 -4.22
C LYS A 139 1.79 10.11 -5.71
N CYS A 140 2.53 11.12 -6.10
CA CYS A 140 2.73 11.55 -7.49
C CYS A 140 3.87 10.73 -8.10
N VAL A 141 3.60 10.01 -9.18
CA VAL A 141 4.58 9.17 -9.90
C VAL A 141 4.58 9.58 -11.36
N GLN A 142 5.76 9.87 -11.93
CA GLN A 142 5.87 10.20 -13.36
C GLN A 142 5.38 9.03 -14.23
N LYS A 143 4.76 9.34 -15.38
CA LYS A 143 4.14 8.31 -16.23
C LYS A 143 5.12 7.25 -16.73
N GLU A 144 6.36 7.65 -17.00
CA GLU A 144 7.44 6.80 -17.50
C GLU A 144 7.89 5.76 -16.46
N GLU A 145 7.76 6.12 -15.18
CA GLU A 145 8.17 5.31 -14.03
C GLU A 145 7.02 4.46 -13.47
N MET A 146 5.78 4.69 -13.94
CA MET A 146 4.61 4.08 -13.35
C MET A 146 4.53 2.57 -13.60
N GLN A 147 4.30 1.84 -12.52
CA GLN A 147 4.05 0.40 -12.55
C GLN A 147 2.72 0.10 -11.91
N PHE A 148 1.72 -0.27 -12.72
CA PHE A 148 0.38 -0.59 -12.23
C PHE A 148 0.37 -1.78 -11.27
N GLN A 149 1.36 -2.66 -11.39
CA GLN A 149 1.57 -3.80 -10.51
C GLN A 149 1.67 -3.37 -9.03
N GLU A 150 2.24 -2.20 -8.71
CA GLU A 150 2.31 -1.67 -7.34
C GLU A 150 0.90 -1.54 -6.74
N ILE A 151 -0.02 -0.90 -7.47
CA ILE A 151 -1.40 -0.67 -7.04
C ILE A 151 -2.17 -1.99 -7.02
N GLU A 152 -2.05 -2.80 -8.07
CA GLU A 152 -2.75 -4.07 -8.19
C GLU A 152 -2.39 -5.02 -7.04
N ILE A 153 -1.10 -5.09 -6.67
CA ILE A 153 -0.65 -5.86 -5.52
C ILE A 153 -1.22 -5.28 -4.22
N ASN A 154 -1.11 -3.96 -4.01
CA ASN A 154 -1.62 -3.33 -2.79
C ASN A 154 -3.13 -3.59 -2.60
N ASN A 155 -3.92 -3.50 -3.66
CA ASN A 155 -5.36 -3.77 -3.63
C ASN A 155 -5.72 -5.22 -3.24
N GLN A 156 -4.83 -6.19 -3.47
CA GLN A 156 -5.04 -7.58 -3.05
C GLN A 156 -4.76 -7.81 -1.55
N LEU A 157 -4.10 -6.85 -0.90
CA LEU A 157 -3.66 -6.94 0.48
C LEU A 157 -4.66 -6.32 1.46
N GLN A 158 -5.84 -6.95 1.57
CA GLN A 158 -6.89 -6.54 2.50
C GLN A 158 -6.56 -6.92 3.95
N HIS A 159 -5.58 -6.24 4.56
CA HIS A 159 -5.17 -6.48 5.95
C HIS A 159 -4.74 -5.16 6.62
N SER A 160 -4.90 -5.08 7.94
CA SER A 160 -4.64 -3.85 8.70
C SER A 160 -3.17 -3.41 8.63
N ALA A 161 -2.25 -4.35 8.39
CA ALA A 161 -0.82 -4.10 8.25
C ALA A 161 -0.44 -3.37 6.96
N PHE A 162 -1.36 -3.11 6.03
CA PHE A 162 -1.03 -2.45 4.77
C PHE A 162 -1.73 -1.11 4.63
N ILE A 163 -1.06 -0.19 3.94
CA ILE A 163 -1.68 1.07 3.50
C ILE A 163 -2.75 0.77 2.45
N LYS A 164 -3.88 1.49 2.50
CA LYS A 164 -4.96 1.34 1.55
C LYS A 164 -4.87 2.40 0.47
N VAL A 165 -4.92 1.97 -0.79
CA VAL A 165 -5.20 2.86 -1.91
C VAL A 165 -6.70 3.18 -1.90
N LYS A 166 -7.02 4.48 -1.91
CA LYS A 166 -8.39 4.98 -2.05
C LYS A 166 -8.73 5.08 -3.53
N GLU A 167 -7.99 5.90 -4.26
CA GLU A 167 -8.28 6.24 -5.66
C GLU A 167 -6.98 6.49 -6.42
N VAL A 168 -7.01 6.29 -7.74
CA VAL A 168 -5.85 6.53 -8.59
C VAL A 168 -6.25 7.40 -9.76
N TYR A 169 -5.53 8.50 -9.95
CA TYR A 169 -5.80 9.46 -11.00
C TYR A 169 -4.68 9.49 -12.03
N GLN A 170 -5.05 9.63 -13.29
CA GLN A 170 -4.15 9.93 -14.39
C GLN A 170 -4.21 11.43 -14.69
N GLY A 171 -3.08 12.11 -14.53
CA GLY A 171 -2.86 13.48 -14.99
C GLY A 171 -2.21 13.53 -16.37
N GLU A 172 -1.64 14.69 -16.71
CA GLU A 172 -0.95 14.91 -17.99
C GLU A 172 0.43 14.24 -18.01
N THR A 173 1.26 14.49 -17.00
CA THR A 173 2.64 13.99 -16.89
C THR A 173 2.81 12.92 -15.79
N SER A 174 1.90 12.88 -14.84
CA SER A 174 2.01 12.03 -13.64
C SER A 174 0.72 11.29 -13.32
N TYR A 175 0.86 10.16 -12.62
CA TYR A 175 -0.22 9.50 -11.90
C TYR A 175 -0.24 9.96 -10.44
N TYR A 176 -1.43 9.98 -9.85
CA TYR A 176 -1.66 10.36 -8.46
C TYR A 176 -2.36 9.21 -7.74
N ILE A 177 -1.64 8.55 -6.85
CA ILE A 177 -2.15 7.44 -6.04
C ILE A 177 -2.59 8.03 -4.69
N VAL A 178 -3.89 8.22 -4.51
CA VAL A 178 -4.49 8.72 -3.26
C VAL A 178 -4.67 7.55 -2.31
N MET A 179 -4.16 7.70 -1.09
CA MET A 179 -4.09 6.65 -0.08
C MET A 179 -4.35 7.20 1.32
N ASP A 180 -4.61 6.30 2.27
CA ASP A 180 -4.78 6.65 3.68
C ASP A 180 -3.58 7.49 4.16
N LEU A 181 -3.89 8.62 4.82
CA LEU A 181 -2.88 9.40 5.52
C LEU A 181 -2.52 8.71 6.84
N LEU A 182 -1.24 8.47 7.08
CA LEU A 182 -0.79 7.82 8.30
C LEU A 182 -0.38 8.86 9.36
N SER A 183 -0.71 8.57 10.63
CA SER A 183 -0.43 9.42 11.79
C SER A 183 0.88 9.07 12.51
N GLY A 184 1.42 7.88 12.27
CA GLY A 184 2.62 7.34 12.92
C GLY A 184 3.92 7.69 12.21
N LYS A 185 5.10 7.46 12.81
CA LYS A 185 6.41 7.71 12.16
C LYS A 185 6.97 6.44 11.54
N ASN A 186 7.88 6.56 10.58
CA ASN A 186 8.61 5.37 10.11
C ASN A 186 9.53 4.80 11.20
N LEU A 187 9.83 3.51 11.13
CA LEU A 187 10.64 2.79 12.11
C LEU A 187 12.08 3.31 12.11
N GLN A 188 12.60 3.78 10.97
CA GLN A 188 13.92 4.39 10.90
C GLN A 188 14.04 5.63 11.80
N SER A 189 13.04 6.51 11.77
CA SER A 189 12.97 7.69 12.65
C SER A 189 12.85 7.29 14.12
N PHE A 190 12.13 6.21 14.42
CA PHE A 190 12.03 5.67 15.78
C PHE A 190 13.38 5.14 16.30
N LEU A 191 14.20 4.57 15.42
CA LEU A 191 15.54 4.06 15.71
C LEU A 191 16.62 5.14 15.84
N GLY A 192 16.30 6.40 15.55
CA GLY A 192 17.20 7.54 15.24
C GLY A 192 18.36 7.89 16.20
N HIS A 193 18.60 7.11 17.25
CA HIS A 193 19.72 7.27 18.19
C HIS A 193 20.63 6.04 18.31
N HIS A 194 20.54 5.05 17.41
CA HIS A 194 21.34 3.81 17.48
C HIS A 194 21.24 3.08 18.83
N LYS A 195 20.12 3.25 19.52
CA LYS A 195 19.85 2.58 20.79
C LYS A 195 19.05 1.31 20.52
N PRO A 196 19.42 0.18 21.16
CA PRO A 196 18.53 -0.96 21.28
C PRO A 196 17.15 -0.55 21.79
N LEU A 197 16.11 -1.16 21.24
CA LEU A 197 14.77 -1.09 21.82
C LEU A 197 14.61 -2.12 22.94
N PRO A 198 13.76 -1.83 23.95
CA PRO A 198 13.37 -2.83 24.93
C PRO A 198 12.85 -4.10 24.25
N LEU A 199 13.19 -5.26 24.81
CA LEU A 199 12.87 -6.56 24.22
C LEU A 199 11.37 -6.72 23.92
N GLU A 200 10.51 -6.28 24.83
CA GLU A 200 9.05 -6.33 24.66
C GLU A 200 8.57 -5.45 23.49
N GLN A 201 9.15 -4.26 23.30
CA GLN A 201 8.80 -3.41 22.16
C GLN A 201 9.26 -4.03 20.85
N THR A 202 10.51 -4.53 20.81
CA THR A 202 11.05 -5.26 19.67
C THR A 202 10.14 -6.44 19.30
N LYS A 203 9.73 -7.21 20.31
CA LYS A 203 8.84 -8.36 20.16
C LYS A 203 7.49 -7.97 19.57
N SER A 204 6.83 -6.93 20.08
CA SER A 204 5.55 -6.46 19.54
C SER A 204 5.67 -5.95 18.10
N ILE A 205 6.71 -5.18 17.79
CA ILE A 205 6.96 -4.68 16.43
C ILE A 205 7.21 -5.83 15.46
N MET A 206 8.08 -6.77 15.83
CA MET A 206 8.41 -7.92 14.99
C MET A 206 7.23 -8.87 14.79
N HIS A 207 6.40 -9.08 15.82
CA HIS A 207 5.19 -9.87 15.67
C HIS A 207 4.24 -9.25 14.65
N ALA A 208 3.93 -7.96 14.78
CA ALA A 208 3.05 -7.25 13.85
C ALA A 208 3.62 -7.22 12.42
N LEU A 209 4.94 -7.07 12.28
CA LEU A 209 5.61 -7.15 10.98
C LEU A 209 5.48 -8.54 10.36
N LEU A 210 5.78 -9.58 11.13
CA LEU A 210 5.71 -10.97 10.66
C LEU A 210 4.28 -11.40 10.34
N GLU A 211 3.26 -10.95 11.09
CA GLU A 211 1.84 -11.17 10.75
C GLU A 211 1.48 -10.55 9.40
N GLY A 212 1.90 -9.30 9.15
CA GLY A 212 1.72 -8.66 7.85
C GLY A 212 2.42 -9.44 6.73
N VAL A 213 3.69 -9.80 6.95
CA VAL A 213 4.49 -10.54 5.96
C VAL A 213 3.91 -11.93 5.69
N GLU A 214 3.47 -12.66 6.71
CA GLU A 214 2.80 -13.95 6.57
C GLU A 214 1.55 -13.83 5.69
N TYR A 215 0.68 -12.85 5.97
CA TYR A 215 -0.51 -12.62 5.18
C TYR A 215 -0.18 -12.34 3.71
N MET A 216 0.81 -11.49 3.43
CA MET A 216 1.27 -11.21 2.07
C MET A 216 1.86 -12.45 1.39
N HIS A 217 2.66 -13.24 2.12
CA HIS A 217 3.28 -14.47 1.65
C HIS A 217 2.26 -15.58 1.37
N SER A 218 1.13 -15.62 2.10
CA SER A 218 0.02 -16.54 1.86
C SER A 218 -0.64 -16.31 0.49
N LYS A 219 -0.54 -15.08 -0.03
CA LYS A 219 -1.00 -14.68 -1.38
C LYS A 219 0.08 -14.81 -2.45
N ASN A 220 1.23 -15.42 -2.13
CA ASN A 220 2.40 -15.53 -2.99
C ASN A 220 2.94 -14.17 -3.46
N ILE A 221 2.78 -13.14 -2.65
CA ILE A 221 3.34 -11.81 -2.90
C ILE A 221 4.62 -11.67 -2.05
N MET A 222 5.64 -11.05 -2.64
CA MET A 222 6.85 -10.63 -1.93
C MET A 222 7.06 -9.13 -2.10
N HIS A 223 7.50 -8.45 -1.04
CA HIS A 223 7.68 -7.00 -1.03
C HIS A 223 9.04 -6.57 -1.60
N ARG A 224 10.11 -7.29 -1.24
CA ARG A 224 11.49 -7.11 -1.72
C ARG A 224 12.18 -5.79 -1.34
N ASP A 225 11.55 -4.97 -0.50
CA ASP A 225 12.14 -3.74 0.04
C ASP A 225 11.64 -3.47 1.46
N ILE A 226 11.57 -4.52 2.27
CA ILE A 226 11.29 -4.40 3.70
C ILE A 226 12.51 -3.77 4.38
N LYS A 227 12.32 -2.58 4.93
CA LYS A 227 13.34 -1.81 5.65
C LYS A 227 12.66 -0.83 6.62
N PRO A 228 13.36 -0.31 7.64
CA PRO A 228 12.77 0.57 8.64
C PRO A 228 12.05 1.82 8.06
N GLU A 229 12.48 2.33 6.91
CA GLU A 229 11.84 3.47 6.24
C GLU A 229 10.44 3.14 5.71
N ASN A 230 10.21 1.88 5.33
CA ASN A 230 8.95 1.39 4.74
C ASN A 230 8.00 0.77 5.79
N ILE A 231 8.34 0.87 7.06
CA ILE A 231 7.51 0.41 8.19
C ILE A 231 7.06 1.63 8.99
N ILE A 232 5.78 1.95 8.96
CA ILE A 232 5.20 3.04 9.74
C ILE A 232 4.60 2.49 11.04
N LEU A 233 4.97 3.09 12.16
CA LEU A 233 4.48 2.76 13.48
C LEU A 233 3.58 3.88 14.02
N GLU A 234 2.32 3.55 14.24
CA GLU A 234 1.40 4.36 15.03
C GLU A 234 1.30 3.74 16.44
N ILE A 235 1.74 4.49 17.44
CA ILE A 235 1.65 4.08 18.85
C ILE A 235 0.53 4.89 19.49
N LYS A 236 -0.59 4.24 19.82
CA LYS A 236 -1.73 4.90 20.45
C LYS A 236 -2.24 4.10 21.64
N GLY A 237 -2.28 4.73 22.82
CA GLY A 237 -2.76 4.08 24.04
C GLY A 237 -1.98 2.80 24.40
N GLY A 238 -0.69 2.77 24.10
CA GLY A 238 0.19 1.61 24.30
C GLY A 238 0.04 0.47 23.29
N GLN A 239 -0.84 0.59 22.29
CA GLN A 239 -0.93 -0.36 21.19
C GLN A 239 -0.03 0.08 20.03
N VAL A 240 0.75 -0.85 19.52
CA VAL A 240 1.54 -0.67 18.29
C VAL A 240 0.70 -1.08 17.10
N ARG A 241 0.44 -0.14 16.20
CA ARG A 241 -0.13 -0.42 14.88
C ARG A 241 0.96 -0.24 13.84
N LEU A 242 1.22 -1.30 13.09
CA LEU A 242 2.23 -1.32 12.04
C LEU A 242 1.57 -1.21 10.68
N LYS A 243 2.16 -0.40 9.80
CA LYS A 243 1.79 -0.29 8.39
C LYS A 243 3.04 -0.51 7.53
N ILE A 244 2.98 -1.49 6.65
CA ILE A 244 3.95 -1.72 5.57
C ILE A 244 3.50 -0.86 4.38
N VAL A 245 4.44 -0.08 3.85
CA VAL A 245 4.21 0.87 2.75
C VAL A 245 5.22 0.65 1.62
N ASP A 246 4.94 1.25 0.47
CA ASP A 246 5.77 1.27 -0.74
C ASP A 246 5.96 -0.08 -1.45
N PHE A 247 5.02 -0.40 -2.33
CA PHE A 247 4.99 -1.66 -3.10
C PHE A 247 5.69 -1.54 -4.46
N GLY A 248 6.49 -0.50 -4.70
CA GLY A 248 7.12 -0.25 -6.01
C GLY A 248 8.06 -1.36 -6.48
N LEU A 249 8.57 -2.18 -5.55
CA LEU A 249 9.37 -3.37 -5.84
C LEU A 249 8.61 -4.68 -5.58
N ALA A 250 7.34 -4.66 -5.20
CA ALA A 250 6.61 -5.89 -4.90
C ALA A 250 6.33 -6.70 -6.17
N THR A 251 6.21 -8.03 -6.04
CA THR A 251 5.83 -8.92 -7.15
C THR A 251 5.27 -10.25 -6.65
N TYR A 252 4.74 -11.07 -7.55
CA TYR A 252 4.34 -12.44 -7.22
C TYR A 252 5.52 -13.39 -7.33
N SER A 253 5.73 -14.24 -6.31
CA SER A 253 6.79 -15.25 -6.32
C SER A 253 6.54 -16.37 -7.34
N THR A 254 5.30 -16.51 -7.83
CA THR A 254 4.91 -17.47 -8.87
C THR A 254 5.28 -17.04 -10.29
N LEU A 255 5.76 -15.81 -10.50
CA LEU A 255 6.18 -15.36 -11.83
C LEU A 255 7.44 -16.09 -12.28
N LYS A 256 7.46 -16.52 -13.54
CA LYS A 256 8.63 -17.16 -14.18
C LYS A 256 9.79 -16.19 -14.38
N ARG A 257 9.52 -14.89 -14.46
CA ARG A 257 10.52 -13.85 -14.67
C ARG A 257 10.12 -12.58 -13.92
N PHE A 258 11.08 -12.01 -13.20
CA PHE A 258 10.88 -10.74 -12.52
C PHE A 258 11.35 -9.59 -13.41
N ARG A 259 10.61 -8.47 -13.40
CA ARG A 259 11.00 -7.23 -14.09
C ARG A 259 12.33 -6.69 -13.57
N TYR A 260 12.48 -6.69 -12.24
CA TYR A 260 13.71 -6.36 -11.53
C TYR A 260 14.17 -7.58 -10.74
N PRO A 261 15.01 -8.46 -11.31
CA PRO A 261 15.50 -9.65 -10.59
C PRO A 261 16.40 -9.26 -9.42
N LYS A 262 17.34 -8.33 -9.62
CA LYS A 262 18.18 -7.76 -8.56
C LYS A 262 17.60 -6.41 -8.13
N CYS A 263 16.97 -6.36 -6.96
CA CYS A 263 16.39 -5.14 -6.38
C CYS A 263 16.46 -5.17 -4.85
N GLY A 264 16.01 -4.07 -4.23
CA GLY A 264 16.02 -3.88 -2.78
C GLY A 264 17.12 -2.94 -2.31
N THR A 265 17.06 -2.58 -1.03
CA THR A 265 17.98 -1.62 -0.42
C THR A 265 19.23 -2.33 0.15
N PRO A 266 20.47 -1.87 -0.16
CA PRO A 266 21.68 -2.36 0.48
C PRO A 266 21.57 -2.31 2.01
N GLY A 267 22.14 -3.30 2.68
CA GLY A 267 21.98 -3.51 4.12
C GLY A 267 20.81 -4.44 4.45
N PHE A 268 19.71 -4.39 3.69
CA PHE A 268 18.49 -5.17 3.95
C PHE A 268 18.22 -6.27 2.93
N VAL A 269 18.78 -6.15 1.73
CA VAL A 269 18.59 -7.10 0.63
C VAL A 269 19.22 -8.46 0.92
N ALA A 270 18.49 -9.53 0.61
CA ALA A 270 18.92 -10.91 0.86
C ALA A 270 20.08 -11.36 -0.05
N PRO A 271 21.00 -12.21 0.46
CA PRO A 271 22.16 -12.68 -0.31
C PRO A 271 21.76 -13.39 -1.61
N GLU A 272 20.68 -14.17 -1.62
CA GLU A 272 20.23 -14.88 -2.81
C GLU A 272 19.67 -13.96 -3.91
N VAL A 273 19.29 -12.73 -3.58
CA VAL A 273 18.83 -11.72 -4.55
C VAL A 273 20.03 -11.05 -5.19
N VAL A 274 21.03 -10.64 -4.40
CA VAL A 274 22.24 -9.96 -4.92
C VAL A 274 23.17 -10.90 -5.68
N ASN A 275 23.23 -12.18 -5.27
CA ASN A 275 24.07 -13.21 -5.85
C ASN A 275 23.44 -13.93 -7.06
N LEU A 276 22.29 -13.46 -7.57
CA LEU A 276 21.74 -14.00 -8.83
C LEU A 276 22.77 -13.91 -9.94
N GLN A 277 22.99 -15.02 -10.65
CA GLN A 277 23.93 -15.09 -11.75
C GLN A 277 23.28 -14.70 -13.07
N ASN A 278 21.96 -14.89 -13.19
CA ASN A 278 21.20 -14.56 -14.40
C ASN A 278 19.87 -13.89 -14.04
N SER A 279 19.44 -12.93 -14.86
CA SER A 279 18.13 -12.29 -14.82
C SER A 279 16.92 -13.24 -14.95
N ASN A 280 17.12 -14.46 -15.46
CA ASN A 280 16.07 -15.49 -15.55
C ASN A 280 15.97 -16.36 -14.29
N GLN A 281 16.90 -16.23 -13.33
CA GLN A 281 16.78 -16.94 -12.05
C GLN A 281 15.75 -16.24 -11.17
N THR A 282 14.91 -17.05 -10.53
CA THR A 282 13.92 -16.58 -9.56
C THR A 282 14.34 -16.94 -8.14
N TYR A 283 13.72 -16.27 -7.18
CA TYR A 283 13.82 -16.53 -5.75
C TYR A 283 12.42 -16.40 -5.16
N ASP A 284 12.28 -16.91 -3.95
CA ASP A 284 10.99 -16.98 -3.28
C ASP A 284 10.88 -15.91 -2.18
N LYS A 285 9.67 -15.79 -1.64
CA LYS A 285 9.25 -14.84 -0.61
C LYS A 285 10.08 -14.84 0.67
N VAL A 286 10.84 -15.91 0.93
CA VAL A 286 11.79 -15.97 2.06
C VAL A 286 12.86 -14.87 2.03
N CYS A 287 13.07 -14.19 0.90
CA CYS A 287 13.94 -13.00 0.85
C CYS A 287 13.46 -11.89 1.79
N ASP A 288 12.15 -11.71 1.96
CA ASP A 288 11.56 -10.73 2.89
C ASP A 288 11.85 -11.10 4.35
N ILE A 289 11.96 -12.40 4.67
CA ILE A 289 12.29 -12.88 6.02
C ILE A 289 13.73 -12.51 6.39
N PHE A 290 14.65 -12.50 5.42
CA PHE A 290 16.00 -12.00 5.66
C PHE A 290 15.97 -10.53 6.09
N SER A 291 15.23 -9.70 5.35
CA SER A 291 15.07 -8.29 5.67
C SER A 291 14.42 -8.07 7.03
N CYS A 292 13.42 -8.88 7.40
CA CYS A 292 12.85 -8.89 8.75
C CYS A 292 13.89 -9.25 9.82
N GLY A 293 14.77 -10.22 9.56
CA GLY A 293 15.88 -10.58 10.44
C GLY A 293 16.90 -9.45 10.61
N VAL A 294 17.22 -8.72 9.54
CA VAL A 294 18.07 -7.52 9.61
C VAL A 294 17.43 -6.43 10.47
N ILE A 295 16.12 -6.18 10.30
CA ILE A 295 15.38 -5.25 11.16
C ILE A 295 15.43 -5.71 12.61
N PHE A 296 15.17 -6.99 12.88
CA PHE A 296 15.17 -7.52 14.24
C PHE A 296 16.53 -7.37 14.92
N TYR A 297 17.62 -7.68 14.22
CA TYR A 297 18.99 -7.44 14.69
C TYR A 297 19.19 -5.96 15.06
N LYS A 298 18.77 -5.05 14.16
CA LYS A 298 18.90 -3.61 14.39
C LYS A 298 18.09 -3.14 15.59
N LEU A 299 16.88 -3.67 15.81
CA LEU A 299 16.06 -3.35 16.97
C LEU A 299 16.71 -3.81 18.28
N LEU A 300 17.35 -4.99 18.29
CA LEU A 300 17.98 -5.54 19.49
C LEU A 300 19.34 -4.95 19.83
N THR A 301 20.09 -4.49 18.84
CA THR A 301 21.49 -4.07 19.02
C THR A 301 21.68 -2.57 18.81
N GLY A 302 20.74 -1.90 18.14
CA GLY A 302 20.91 -0.53 17.64
C GLY A 302 21.89 -0.43 16.46
N ARG A 303 22.47 -1.55 16.00
CA ARG A 303 23.53 -1.60 14.98
C ARG A 303 23.02 -2.15 13.66
N ASP A 304 23.63 -1.72 12.58
CA ASP A 304 23.43 -2.32 11.26
C ASP A 304 24.15 -3.65 11.18
N VAL A 305 23.49 -4.65 10.57
CA VAL A 305 24.07 -5.99 10.34
C VAL A 305 25.30 -5.90 9.43
N PHE A 306 25.25 -5.01 8.44
CA PHE A 306 26.33 -4.77 7.48
C PHE A 306 26.79 -3.31 7.60
N PRO A 307 27.65 -2.99 8.59
CA PRO A 307 28.07 -1.63 8.85
C PRO A 307 29.00 -1.13 7.75
N GLY A 308 28.77 0.08 7.26
CA GLY A 308 29.62 0.71 6.26
C GLY A 308 28.94 1.86 5.55
N SER A 309 29.74 2.71 4.93
CA SER A 309 29.27 3.81 4.08
C SER A 309 29.53 3.47 2.61
N GLY A 310 28.52 3.66 1.77
CA GLY A 310 28.64 3.52 0.33
C GLY A 310 27.93 2.28 -0.21
N PHE A 311 27.13 2.50 -1.26
CA PHE A 311 26.26 1.49 -1.88
C PHE A 311 27.00 0.19 -2.21
N THR A 312 28.11 0.27 -2.95
CA THR A 312 28.86 -0.90 -3.41
C THR A 312 29.46 -1.70 -2.25
N TYR A 313 30.00 -1.02 -1.25
CA TYR A 313 30.64 -1.67 -0.11
C TYR A 313 29.63 -2.47 0.72
N VAL A 314 28.51 -1.85 1.10
CA VAL A 314 27.46 -2.53 1.86
C VAL A 314 26.87 -3.69 1.06
N LEU A 315 26.69 -3.51 -0.26
CA LEU A 315 26.20 -4.59 -1.13
C LEU A 315 27.15 -5.79 -1.17
N GLU A 316 28.47 -5.59 -1.17
CA GLU A 316 29.45 -6.69 -1.05
C GLU A 316 29.35 -7.40 0.31
N LEU A 317 29.02 -6.69 1.39
CA LEU A 317 28.75 -7.32 2.69
C LEU A 317 27.47 -8.17 2.65
N ASN A 318 26.38 -7.66 2.05
CA ASN A 318 25.16 -8.44 1.83
C ASN A 318 25.44 -9.73 1.03
N LYS A 319 26.29 -9.66 0.00
CA LYS A 319 26.68 -10.84 -0.81
C LYS A 319 27.41 -11.89 0.02
N LYS A 320 28.33 -11.46 0.87
CA LYS A 320 29.12 -12.35 1.75
C LYS A 320 28.29 -12.92 2.90
N CYS A 321 27.29 -12.17 3.38
CA CYS A 321 26.38 -12.56 4.46
C CYS A 321 27.11 -13.06 5.73
N ASN A 322 28.23 -12.43 6.09
CA ASN A 322 28.93 -12.72 7.34
C ASN A 322 28.36 -11.82 8.44
N ILE A 323 27.52 -12.38 9.32
CA ILE A 323 26.79 -11.64 10.35
C ILE A 323 27.45 -11.86 11.70
N ASP A 324 27.70 -10.76 12.41
CA ASP A 324 28.27 -10.79 13.76
C ASP A 324 27.18 -11.02 14.82
N PHE A 325 27.14 -12.25 15.36
CA PHE A 325 26.24 -12.66 16.44
C PHE A 325 26.87 -12.53 17.85
N SER A 326 28.08 -11.98 17.97
CA SER A 326 28.79 -11.87 19.25
C SER A 326 28.19 -10.85 20.21
N HIS A 327 27.24 -10.02 19.76
CA HIS A 327 26.59 -9.02 20.59
C HIS A 327 25.87 -9.66 21.79
N LEU A 328 26.16 -9.18 23.01
CA LEU A 328 25.67 -9.78 24.26
C LEU A 328 24.15 -9.98 24.28
N THR A 329 23.36 -9.00 23.81
CA THR A 329 21.89 -9.13 23.71
C THR A 329 21.44 -10.34 22.89
N LEU A 330 22.18 -10.72 21.85
CA LEU A 330 21.84 -11.87 20.99
C LEU A 330 22.19 -13.19 21.68
N GLN A 331 23.24 -13.21 22.49
CA GLN A 331 23.61 -14.38 23.30
C GLN A 331 22.59 -14.69 24.40
N LEU A 332 21.75 -13.72 24.76
CA LEU A 332 20.64 -13.89 25.71
C LEU A 332 19.37 -14.45 25.04
N LEU A 333 19.34 -14.56 23.72
CA LEU A 333 18.23 -15.16 22.99
C LEU A 333 18.39 -16.68 22.86
N PRO A 334 17.30 -17.43 22.64
CA PRO A 334 17.37 -18.85 22.29
C PRO A 334 18.29 -19.10 21.08
N ALA A 335 19.19 -20.09 21.18
CA ALA A 335 20.22 -20.37 20.17
C ALA A 335 19.67 -20.72 18.78
N ASN A 336 18.44 -21.23 18.70
CA ASN A 336 17.73 -21.55 17.46
C ASN A 336 17.25 -20.32 16.68
N LEU A 337 17.40 -19.11 17.23
CA LEU A 337 16.96 -17.86 16.64
C LEU A 337 18.04 -17.21 15.74
N THR A 338 19.30 -17.66 15.88
CA THR A 338 20.46 -17.08 15.17
C THR A 338 20.93 -17.86 13.92
N GLU A 339 20.49 -19.10 13.71
CA GLU A 339 21.03 -20.00 12.66
C GLU A 339 20.43 -19.84 11.24
N SER A 340 19.74 -18.74 10.94
CA SER A 340 18.84 -18.64 9.77
C SER A 340 19.39 -17.89 8.53
N CYS A 341 20.70 -17.63 8.44
CA CYS A 341 21.22 -16.73 7.39
C CYS A 341 21.36 -17.37 6.00
N SER A 342 21.24 -18.70 5.88
CA SER A 342 21.28 -19.39 4.58
C SER A 342 19.88 -19.52 3.96
N LYS A 343 19.76 -19.38 2.63
CA LYS A 343 18.48 -19.46 1.90
C LYS A 343 17.69 -20.74 2.20
N ASN A 344 18.38 -21.87 2.37
CA ASN A 344 17.75 -23.20 2.50
C ASN A 344 17.31 -23.54 3.93
N LEU A 345 17.77 -22.78 4.93
CA LEU A 345 17.41 -22.98 6.33
C LEU A 345 16.59 -21.81 6.89
N ARG A 346 16.19 -20.87 6.03
CA ARG A 346 15.43 -19.70 6.47
C ARG A 346 13.98 -20.11 6.75
N PRO A 347 13.45 -19.85 7.96
CA PRO A 347 12.07 -20.12 8.27
C PRO A 347 11.16 -19.21 7.45
N THR A 348 9.94 -19.66 7.30
CA THR A 348 8.80 -18.87 6.84
C THR A 348 8.33 -17.91 7.93
N ALA A 349 7.53 -16.91 7.55
CA ALA A 349 6.94 -15.98 8.53
C ALA A 349 6.11 -16.71 9.59
N ILE A 350 5.36 -17.76 9.21
CA ILE A 350 4.55 -18.54 10.15
C ILE A 350 5.41 -19.36 11.11
N GLU A 351 6.53 -19.91 10.67
CA GLU A 351 7.49 -20.59 11.56
C GLU A 351 8.13 -19.60 12.54
N CYS A 352 8.46 -18.38 12.09
CA CYS A 352 8.91 -17.31 12.98
C CYS A 352 7.85 -16.97 14.03
N LEU A 353 6.58 -16.78 13.65
CA LEU A 353 5.49 -16.46 14.58
C LEU A 353 5.25 -17.57 15.62
N ASN A 354 5.45 -18.83 15.23
CA ASN A 354 5.32 -19.98 16.13
C ASN A 354 6.54 -20.19 17.05
N HIS A 355 7.60 -19.40 16.88
CA HIS A 355 8.79 -19.50 17.71
C HIS A 355 8.51 -19.13 19.18
N GLU A 356 9.17 -19.79 20.12
CA GLU A 356 8.96 -19.57 21.58
C GLU A 356 9.14 -18.13 22.01
N PHE A 357 10.04 -17.42 21.32
CA PHE A 357 10.21 -15.98 21.46
C PHE A 357 8.85 -15.27 21.42
N PHE A 358 7.99 -15.57 20.44
CA PHE A 358 6.69 -14.91 20.26
C PHE A 358 5.52 -15.58 21.01
N LYS A 359 5.64 -16.84 21.47
CA LYS A 359 4.55 -17.59 22.15
C LYS A 359 4.00 -16.92 23.42
N ASN A 360 4.81 -16.12 24.12
CA ASN A 360 4.41 -15.44 25.37
C ASN A 360 3.85 -14.03 25.17
N ILE A 361 3.53 -13.63 23.94
CA ILE A 361 2.67 -12.47 23.74
C ILE A 361 1.28 -12.92 24.18
N GLN A 362 0.97 -12.73 25.47
CA GLN A 362 -0.37 -12.98 25.98
C GLN A 362 -1.36 -12.33 25.01
N LYS A 363 -2.39 -13.09 24.65
CA LYS A 363 -3.54 -12.72 23.82
C LYS A 363 -4.07 -11.32 24.17
N TYR A 364 -3.44 -10.27 23.67
CA TYR A 364 -3.97 -8.91 23.67
C TYR A 364 -4.64 -8.65 22.32
N ASN A 365 -5.50 -9.57 21.92
CA ASN A 365 -6.61 -9.25 21.03
C ASN A 365 -7.78 -8.81 21.90
N VAL A 366 -8.01 -7.51 21.88
CA VAL A 366 -9.32 -6.84 21.89
C VAL A 366 -10.50 -7.82 21.79
N TYR A 367 -11.08 -8.22 22.92
CA TYR A 367 -12.52 -8.51 23.10
C TYR A 367 -12.84 -8.62 24.60
N GLN A 368 -13.54 -7.58 25.08
CA GLN A 368 -14.41 -7.52 26.26
C GLN A 368 -14.02 -8.27 27.56
N LYS A 369 -13.75 -7.50 28.62
CA LYS A 369 -14.34 -7.79 29.93
C LYS A 369 -14.92 -6.52 30.54
N LYS A 370 -16.26 -6.44 30.53
CA LYS A 370 -17.04 -5.62 31.46
C LYS A 370 -16.74 -6.08 32.89
N GLN A 371 -16.53 -5.09 33.75
CA GLN A 371 -16.70 -5.05 35.21
C GLN A 371 -16.12 -6.19 36.07
N GLY A 372 -15.22 -5.78 36.96
CA GLY A 372 -14.80 -6.53 38.13
C GLY A 372 -13.68 -5.77 38.83
N PHE A 373 -14.06 -4.92 39.79
CA PHE A 373 -13.15 -4.32 40.76
C PHE A 373 -12.28 -5.41 41.41
N LEU A 374 -10.96 -5.23 41.43
CA LEU A 374 -10.09 -5.53 42.56
C LEU A 374 -8.67 -5.01 42.26
N GLN A 375 -8.16 -4.20 43.18
CA GLN A 375 -6.85 -3.58 43.16
C GLN A 375 -5.74 -4.64 43.11
N SER A 376 -4.85 -4.53 42.12
CA SER A 376 -3.45 -4.93 42.28
C SER A 376 -2.57 -4.19 41.28
N LYS A 377 -1.58 -3.49 41.80
CA LYS A 377 -0.58 -2.63 41.14
C LYS A 377 -0.17 -3.13 39.75
N GLN A 378 -0.53 -2.37 38.71
CA GLN A 378 0.01 -2.55 37.37
C GLN A 378 1.13 -1.53 37.14
N HIS A 379 2.31 -2.02 36.76
CA HIS A 379 3.34 -1.21 36.12
C HIS A 379 2.82 -0.76 34.75
N THR A 380 2.26 0.44 34.68
CA THR A 380 2.03 1.16 33.43
C THR A 380 3.38 1.59 32.87
N VAL A 381 3.73 1.07 31.69
CA VAL A 381 4.88 1.58 30.92
C VAL A 381 4.45 2.90 30.29
N GLU A 382 4.93 4.01 30.87
CA GLU A 382 4.73 5.35 30.33
C GLU A 382 5.51 5.52 29.03
N PHE A 383 4.81 5.88 27.95
CA PHE A 383 5.42 6.35 26.72
C PHE A 383 5.74 7.83 26.92
N ASN A 384 7.01 8.17 27.13
CA ASN A 384 7.42 9.58 27.16
C ASN A 384 7.17 10.19 25.76
N GLN A 385 6.22 11.13 25.70
CA GLN A 385 5.83 11.85 24.49
C GLN A 385 6.77 13.03 24.14
N ASP A 386 7.75 13.33 24.98
CA ASP A 386 8.55 14.55 24.83
C ASP A 386 9.96 14.28 24.30
N GLN A 387 10.12 14.18 22.98
CA GLN A 387 11.36 14.55 22.28
C GLN A 387 11.05 15.15 20.90
N GLU A 388 11.12 16.48 20.80
CA GLU A 388 11.18 17.23 19.54
C GLU A 388 12.52 16.95 18.84
N ILE A 389 12.54 16.11 17.79
CA ILE A 389 13.76 15.84 17.00
C ILE A 389 13.41 15.70 15.50
N GLN A 390 14.30 16.28 14.70
CA GLN A 390 14.23 16.76 13.30
C GLN A 390 13.72 15.81 12.20
N ASP A 391 13.16 16.46 11.18
CA ASP A 391 12.45 15.94 10.01
C ASP A 391 13.28 15.01 9.12
N TYR A 392 12.76 13.79 8.91
CA TYR A 392 13.19 12.91 7.83
C TYR A 392 12.21 13.03 6.66
N GLN A 393 12.71 13.50 5.51
CA GLN A 393 11.93 13.71 4.29
C GLN A 393 11.72 12.37 3.56
N GLY A 394 10.48 11.87 3.57
CA GLY A 394 10.12 10.67 2.80
C GLY A 394 8.86 9.94 3.24
N SER A 395 7.95 10.53 4.01
CA SER A 395 6.89 9.75 4.66
C SER A 395 5.47 10.23 4.40
N PHE A 396 4.56 9.28 4.29
CA PHE A 396 3.09 9.42 4.19
C PHE A 396 2.46 9.90 5.51
N VAL A 397 3.20 10.70 6.28
CA VAL A 397 3.02 10.91 7.71
C VAL A 397 2.81 12.40 7.98
N THR A 398 1.96 12.71 8.96
CA THR A 398 1.84 14.07 9.50
C THR A 398 2.44 14.14 10.90
N THR A 399 3.02 15.30 11.24
CA THR A 399 3.28 15.65 12.63
C THR A 399 1.95 15.99 13.30
N GLU A 400 1.75 15.57 14.56
CA GLU A 400 0.46 15.53 15.29
C GLU A 400 -0.31 16.87 15.40
N LYS A 401 0.21 17.99 14.87
CA LYS A 401 -0.35 19.34 15.02
C LYS A 401 -1.47 19.74 14.03
N ILE A 402 -1.88 18.88 13.09
CA ILE A 402 -2.85 19.30 12.03
C ILE A 402 -4.33 19.19 12.47
N GLN A 403 -4.66 18.50 13.57
CA GLN A 403 -6.06 18.29 13.96
C GLN A 403 -6.78 19.54 14.55
N ASN A 404 -6.09 20.66 14.80
CA ASN A 404 -6.68 21.82 15.50
C ASN A 404 -6.54 23.19 14.82
N GLN A 405 -6.34 23.27 13.49
CA GLN A 405 -6.40 24.57 12.81
C GLN A 405 -7.83 24.93 12.37
N SER A 406 -8.49 25.68 13.25
CA SER A 406 -9.69 26.46 12.96
C SER A 406 -9.48 27.47 11.82
N GLN A 407 -10.50 27.56 10.96
CA GLN A 407 -10.68 28.41 9.77
C GLN A 407 -9.93 29.75 9.73
N PRO A 408 -9.30 30.12 8.59
CA PRO A 408 -9.13 31.50 8.20
C PRO A 408 -10.34 32.00 7.41
N LYS A 409 -10.75 33.24 7.73
CA LYS A 409 -11.92 33.97 7.21
C LYS A 409 -12.04 33.97 5.68
N GLN A 410 -13.28 33.77 5.22
CA GLN A 410 -13.72 33.90 3.82
C GLN A 410 -13.32 35.27 3.23
N LYS A 411 -12.57 35.24 2.13
CA LYS A 411 -12.66 36.27 1.09
C LYS A 411 -13.14 35.60 -0.19
N GLN A 412 -14.33 35.96 -0.63
CA GLN A 412 -14.88 35.59 -1.93
C GLN A 412 -13.89 35.97 -3.03
N LYS A 413 -13.36 34.98 -3.74
CA LYS A 413 -12.76 35.15 -5.06
C LYS A 413 -13.41 34.15 -6.02
N THR A 414 -13.92 34.72 -7.09
CA THR A 414 -14.62 34.13 -8.22
C THR A 414 -13.86 32.90 -8.76
N MET A 415 -14.59 31.80 -9.01
CA MET A 415 -14.04 30.55 -9.57
C MET A 415 -13.42 30.80 -10.94
N GLN A 416 -12.08 30.77 -11.02
CA GLN A 416 -11.39 30.44 -12.26
C GLN A 416 -11.26 28.92 -12.33
N LYS A 417 -11.59 28.32 -13.48
CA LYS A 417 -11.37 26.90 -13.76
C LYS A 417 -9.87 26.63 -13.65
N PHE A 418 -9.46 25.82 -12.67
CA PHE A 418 -8.06 25.52 -12.42
C PHE A 418 -7.60 24.30 -13.22
N ASN A 419 -6.51 24.50 -13.94
CA ASN A 419 -5.83 23.49 -14.74
C ASN A 419 -5.09 22.48 -13.83
N THR A 420 -4.74 21.30 -14.35
CA THR A 420 -3.87 20.29 -13.71
C THR A 420 -2.57 20.88 -13.14
N SER A 421 -2.18 22.04 -13.67
CA SER A 421 -1.02 22.82 -13.26
C SER A 421 -0.91 23.09 -11.76
N GLN A 422 -1.95 23.06 -10.92
CA GLN A 422 -1.71 23.23 -9.47
C GLN A 422 -1.03 22.02 -8.82
N PHE A 423 -1.36 20.79 -9.25
CA PHE A 423 -0.64 19.61 -8.81
C PHE A 423 0.75 19.54 -9.46
N ASP A 424 0.83 19.89 -10.76
CA ASP A 424 2.09 19.86 -11.51
C ASP A 424 3.05 21.02 -11.17
N ASN A 425 2.57 22.21 -10.80
CA ASN A 425 3.39 23.37 -10.41
C ASN A 425 3.89 23.28 -8.96
N ILE A 426 3.29 22.39 -8.15
CA ILE A 426 3.85 22.07 -6.84
C ILE A 426 5.05 21.13 -7.00
N ILE A 427 5.18 20.37 -8.10
CA ILE A 427 6.36 19.52 -8.42
C ILE A 427 7.60 20.42 -8.52
#